data_AF-A0A950K1K1-F1
#
_entry.id   AF-A0A950K1K1-F1
#
_cell.length_a   1.000
_cell.length_b   1.000
_cell.length_c   1.000
_cell.angle_alpha   90.00
_cell.angle_beta   90.00
_cell.angle_gamma   90.00
#
_symmetry.space_group_name_H-M   'P 1'
#
loop_
_entity.id
_entity.type
_entity.pdbx_description
1 polymer ?
#
loop_
_entity_poly.entity_id
_entity_poly.type
_entity_poly.pdbx_seq_one_letter_code
_entity_poly.pdbx_strand_id
1 'polypeptide(L)' 'AFQMIVDTILALKRENRDTLYSSMIKDTLKRKKPQFDESYHGYRTWQDLLEDMERNGVIQLTTDPRSGTFVVTGFGKKK' A
#
# COMPACT_ATOMS: atom_id res chain seq x y z
N ALA A 1 9.03 -3.36 6.40
CA ALA A 1 7.90 -2.69 5.73
C ALA A 1 7.21 -3.57 4.69
N PHE A 2 7.85 -3.85 3.54
CA PHE A 2 7.18 -4.40 2.35
C PHE A 2 6.30 -5.63 2.61
N GLN A 3 6.80 -6.64 3.33
CA GLN A 3 6.04 -7.86 3.65
C GLN A 3 4.74 -7.60 4.43
N MET A 4 4.74 -6.66 5.39
CA MET A 4 3.56 -6.36 6.20
C MET A 4 2.46 -5.69 5.35
N ILE A 5 2.86 -4.85 4.41
CA ILE A 5 1.96 -4.16 3.49
C ILE A 5 1.39 -5.16 2.49
N VAL A 6 2.24 -6.05 1.96
CA VAL A 6 1.78 -7.14 1.09
C VAL A 6 0.76 -8.03 1.80
N ASP A 7 1.01 -8.46 3.04
CA ASP A 7 0.04 -9.25 3.81
C ASP A 7 -1.30 -8.50 4.02
N THR A 8 -1.22 -7.19 4.25
CA THR A 8 -2.40 -6.34 4.42
C THR A 8 -3.21 -6.24 3.14
N ILE A 9 -2.56 -5.96 2.02
CA ILE A 9 -3.22 -5.87 0.71
C ILE A 9 -3.78 -7.25 0.30
N LEU A 10 -3.07 -8.36 0.60
CA LEU A 10 -3.57 -9.72 0.37
C LEU A 10 -4.81 -10.03 1.21
N ALA A 11 -4.84 -9.56 2.46
CA ALA A 11 -6.01 -9.72 3.31
C ALA A 11 -7.21 -8.95 2.78
N LEU A 12 -7.02 -7.70 2.36
CA LEU A 12 -8.08 -6.88 1.76
C LEU A 12 -8.56 -7.46 0.42
N LYS A 13 -7.66 -8.04 -0.37
CA LYS A 13 -8.01 -8.73 -1.62
C LYS A 13 -8.86 -9.98 -1.36
N ARG A 14 -8.60 -10.72 -0.27
CA ARG A 14 -9.47 -11.83 0.16
C ARG A 14 -10.88 -11.37 0.54
N GLU A 15 -11.05 -10.13 0.96
CA GLU A 15 -12.36 -9.52 1.22
C GLU A 15 -13.09 -9.03 -0.06
N ASN A 16 -12.63 -9.43 -1.26
CA ASN A 16 -13.24 -9.07 -2.55
C ASN A 16 -13.32 -7.54 -2.80
N ARG A 17 -12.30 -6.81 -2.34
CA ARG A 17 -12.17 -5.37 -2.60
C ARG A 17 -11.40 -5.16 -3.90
N ASP A 18 -12.10 -4.80 -4.97
CA ASP A 18 -11.50 -4.43 -6.26
C ASP A 18 -10.63 -3.16 -6.16
N THR A 19 -11.04 -2.19 -5.34
CA THR A 19 -10.36 -0.89 -5.23
C THR A 19 -9.77 -0.73 -3.83
N LEU A 20 -8.44 -0.74 -3.75
CA LEU A 20 -7.72 -0.60 -2.47
C LEU A 20 -7.14 0.80 -2.33
N TYR A 21 -7.81 1.66 -1.57
CA TYR A 21 -7.28 2.98 -1.27
C TYR A 21 -6.08 2.89 -0.33
N SER A 22 -5.05 3.72 -0.59
CA SER A 22 -3.87 3.85 0.26
C SER A 22 -4.21 4.11 1.74
N SER A 23 -5.21 4.96 2.02
CA SER A 23 -5.71 5.21 3.38
C SER A 23 -6.32 3.97 4.02
N MET A 24 -7.01 3.13 3.25
CA MET A 24 -7.60 1.88 3.74
C MET A 24 -6.51 0.89 4.10
N ILE A 25 -5.50 0.74 3.24
CA ILE A 25 -4.34 -0.12 3.51
C ILE A 25 -3.63 0.36 4.77
N LYS A 26 -3.44 1.67 4.94
CA LYS A 26 -2.82 2.25 6.15
C LYS A 26 -3.63 1.93 7.41
N ASP A 27 -4.96 2.07 7.35
CA ASP A 27 -5.83 1.77 8.50
C ASP A 27 -5.79 0.28 8.86
N THR A 28 -5.92 -0.62 7.87
CA THR A 28 -5.83 -2.06 8.10
C THR A 28 -4.44 -2.49 8.57
N LEU A 29 -3.38 -1.89 8.05
CA LEU A 29 -2.00 -2.15 8.46
C LEU A 29 -1.81 -1.75 9.93
N LYS A 30 -2.29 -0.57 10.35
CA LYS A 30 -2.25 -0.15 11.75
C LYS A 30 -3.05 -1.08 12.67
N ARG A 31 -4.20 -1.59 12.21
CA ARG A 31 -5.00 -2.57 12.98
C ARG A 31 -4.29 -3.91 13.13
N LYS A 32 -3.71 -4.44 12.06
CA LYS A 32 -2.99 -5.73 12.07
C LYS A 32 -1.62 -5.64 12.75
N LYS A 33 -0.93 -4.53 12.56
CA LYS A 33 0.46 -4.29 12.93
C LYS A 33 0.59 -2.88 13.50
N PRO A 34 0.19 -2.66 14.77
CA PRO A 34 0.33 -1.36 15.43
C PRO A 34 1.81 -0.95 15.62
N GLN A 35 2.74 -1.90 15.49
CA GLN A 35 4.19 -1.68 15.55
C GLN A 35 4.77 -1.15 14.23
N PHE A 36 3.98 -1.06 13.16
CA PHE A 36 4.45 -0.52 11.90
C PHE A 36 4.59 1.00 11.99
N ASP A 37 5.81 1.48 11.77
CA ASP A 37 6.11 2.91 11.72
C ASP A 37 6.97 3.20 10.48
N GLU A 38 6.49 4.13 9.64
CA GLU A 38 7.18 4.54 8.40
C GLU A 38 8.56 5.16 8.71
N SER A 39 8.65 5.88 9.83
CA SER A 39 9.87 6.52 10.32
C SER A 39 10.94 5.51 10.64
N TYR A 40 10.55 4.35 11.19
CA TYR A 40 11.48 3.26 11.52
C TYR A 40 12.08 2.60 10.27
N HIS A 41 11.43 2.78 9.13
CA HIS A 41 11.89 2.29 7.84
C HIS A 41 12.63 3.36 7.02
N GLY A 42 12.83 4.57 7.57
CA GLY A 42 13.54 5.65 6.90
C GLY A 42 12.71 6.40 5.85
N TYR A 43 11.40 6.17 5.79
CA TYR A 43 10.50 6.87 4.87
C TYR A 43 9.86 8.08 5.57
N ARG A 44 9.80 9.20 4.85
CA ARG A 44 9.23 10.46 5.37
C ARG A 44 7.70 10.43 5.38
N THR A 45 7.10 9.72 4.42
CA THR A 45 5.65 9.62 4.27
C THR A 45 5.22 8.21 3.86
N TRP A 46 3.94 7.90 4.12
CA TRP A 46 3.30 6.68 3.60
C TRP A 46 3.41 6.58 2.07
N GLN A 47 3.28 7.72 1.40
CA GLN A 47 3.28 7.83 -0.05
C GLN A 47 4.67 7.48 -0.60
N ASP A 48 5.75 8.06 -0.03
CA ASP A 48 7.14 7.69 -0.37
C ASP A 48 7.37 6.18 -0.27
N LEU A 49 6.88 5.57 0.81
CA LEU A 49 7.03 4.14 1.01
C LEU A 49 6.30 3.35 -0.06
N LEU A 50 5.05 3.70 -0.36
CA LEU A 50 4.25 3.08 -1.41
C LEU A 50 4.89 3.24 -2.79
N GLU A 51 5.32 4.45 -3.15
CA GLU A 51 6.01 4.75 -4.41
C GLU A 51 7.29 3.91 -4.54
N ASP A 52 8.05 3.74 -3.46
CA ASP A 52 9.22 2.86 -3.46
C ASP A 52 8.82 1.38 -3.64
N MET A 53 7.70 0.92 -3.06
CA MET A 53 7.18 -0.43 -3.33
C MET A 53 6.81 -0.63 -4.80
N GLU A 54 6.19 0.37 -5.42
CA GLU A 54 5.84 0.34 -6.85
C GLU A 54 7.10 0.38 -7.72
N ARG A 55 8.06 1.23 -7.39
CA ARG A 55 9.33 1.34 -8.09
C ARG A 55 10.15 0.05 -8.03
N ASN A 56 10.04 -0.68 -6.92
CA ASN A 56 10.60 -2.03 -6.76
C ASN A 56 9.75 -3.13 -7.44
N GLY A 57 8.61 -2.78 -8.04
CA GLY A 57 7.74 -3.71 -8.76
C GLY A 57 6.93 -4.64 -7.85
N VAL A 58 6.77 -4.29 -6.57
CA VAL A 58 6.03 -5.09 -5.58
C VAL A 58 4.53 -4.87 -5.73
N ILE A 59 4.11 -3.62 -5.94
CA ILE A 59 2.71 -3.21 -6.09
C ILE A 59 2.53 -2.30 -7.31
N GLN A 60 1.30 -2.13 -7.77
CA GLN A 60 0.93 -1.07 -8.70
C GLN A 60 0.08 -0.03 -7.99
N LEU A 61 0.47 1.23 -8.13
CA LEU A 61 -0.28 2.37 -7.65
C LEU A 61 -0.91 3.10 -8.82
N THR A 62 -2.00 3.78 -8.54
CA THR A 62 -2.69 4.63 -9.48
C THR A 62 -3.23 5.81 -8.70
N THR A 63 -2.91 7.01 -9.13
CA THR A 63 -3.47 8.22 -8.54
C THR A 63 -4.84 8.45 -9.15
N ASP A 64 -5.87 8.55 -8.31
CA ASP A 64 -7.19 8.92 -8.78
C ASP A 64 -7.19 10.42 -9.17
N PRO A 65 -7.48 10.79 -10.43
CA PRO A 65 -7.40 12.16 -10.90
C PRO A 65 -8.51 13.07 -10.35
N ARG A 66 -9.57 12.51 -9.72
CA ARG A 66 -10.64 13.30 -9.09
C ARG A 66 -10.33 13.65 -7.64
N SER A 67 -9.62 12.78 -6.91
CA SER A 67 -9.38 12.97 -5.47
C SER A 67 -7.90 13.15 -5.09
N GLY A 68 -6.96 12.89 -6.01
CA GLY A 68 -5.52 12.92 -5.72
C GLY A 68 -5.07 11.81 -4.77
N THR A 69 -5.93 10.81 -4.51
CA THR A 69 -5.66 9.72 -3.59
C THR A 69 -4.97 8.58 -4.33
N PHE A 70 -3.97 7.96 -3.69
CA PHE A 70 -3.34 6.76 -4.22
C PHE A 70 -4.24 5.54 -4.03
N VAL A 71 -4.41 4.77 -5.09
CA VAL A 71 -5.15 3.51 -5.15
C VAL A 71 -4.18 2.42 -5.57
N VAL A 72 -4.12 1.34 -4.79
CA VAL A 72 -3.41 0.13 -5.18
C VAL A 72 -4.33 -0.68 -6.10
N THR A 73 -3.87 -0.91 -7.32
CA THR A 73 -4.62 -1.63 -8.36
C THR A 73 -4.11 -3.05 -8.59
N GLY A 74 -2.93 -3.40 -8.07
CA GLY A 74 -2.36 -4.73 -8.27
C GLY A 74 -1.05 -4.99 -7.52
N PHE A 75 -0.55 -6.22 -7.68
CA PHE A 75 0.77 -6.66 -7.21
C PHE A 75 1.60 -7.13 -8.39
N GLY A 76 2.89 -6.80 -8.42
CA GLY A 76 3.84 -7.36 -9.38
C GLY A 76 3.87 -6.70 -10.75
N LYS A 77 5.10 -6.57 -11.27
CA LYS A 77 5.54 -6.03 -12.58
C LYS A 77 4.49 -5.89 -13.68
N LYS A 78 4.30 -4.65 -14.14
CA LYS A 78 4.16 -4.42 -15.60
C LYS A 78 5.51 -4.82 -16.21
N LYS A 79 5.43 -5.80 -17.12
CA LYS A 79 6.52 -6.54 -17.78
C LYS A 79 7.68 -5.66 -18.24
#